data_AF-A0A7S1RNT0-F1
#
_entry.id   AF-A0A7S1RNT0-F1
#
_cell.length_a   1.000
_cell.length_b   1.000
_cell.length_c   1.000
_cell.angle_alpha   90.00
_cell.angle_beta   90.00
_cell.angle_gamma   90.00
#
_symmetry.space_group_name_H-M   'P 1'
#
loop_
_entity.id
_entity.type
_entity.pdbx_description
1 polymer ?
#
loop_
_entity_poly.entity_id
_entity_poly.type
_entity_poly.pdbx_seq_one_letter_code
_entity_poly.pdbx_strand_id
1 'polypeptide(L)'
;VKDEGMPTIKNPFIHGNLFLVLTIQFPDTLAADTQAAIRGLLPPPLNKPPCGPDDEGVEVHEVTDIDPIQSFNSNKVNMQAGGEAYDDDEEGGGRGGPGGQQVQCQQQ
;
A
#
# COMPACT_ATOMS: atom_id res chain seq x y z
N VAL A 1 24.36 -17.96 16.05
CA VAL A 1 25.19 -19.03 16.63
C VAL A 1 25.18 -18.86 18.14
N LYS A 2 24.90 -19.94 18.88
CA LYS A 2 24.76 -19.89 20.33
C LYS A 2 26.12 -19.67 20.98
N ASP A 3 26.17 -18.85 22.03
CA ASP A 3 27.36 -18.63 22.88
C ASP A 3 28.62 -18.10 22.16
N GLU A 4 28.49 -17.64 20.91
CA GLU A 4 29.56 -17.03 20.10
C GLU A 4 29.55 -15.48 20.15
N GLY A 5 28.79 -14.90 21.08
CA GLY A 5 28.74 -13.46 21.30
C GLY A 5 29.73 -12.99 22.36
N MET A 6 29.63 -11.71 22.73
CA MET A 6 30.50 -11.16 23.78
C MET A 6 30.18 -11.73 25.17
N PRO A 7 31.18 -11.84 26.06
CA PRO A 7 30.94 -12.19 27.46
C PRO A 7 30.00 -11.21 28.16
N THR A 8 29.13 -11.72 29.04
CA THR A 8 28.21 -10.88 29.81
C THR A 8 28.91 -10.15 30.95
N ILE A 9 28.53 -8.89 31.18
CA ILE A 9 29.05 -8.10 32.30
C ILE A 9 28.63 -8.80 33.62
N LYS A 10 29.62 -9.12 34.45
CA LYS A 10 29.57 -9.90 35.73
C LYS A 10 29.84 -11.41 35.62
N ASN A 11 29.79 -12.03 34.44
CA ASN A 11 30.17 -13.44 34.30
C ASN A 11 30.92 -13.70 32.97
N PRO A 12 32.26 -13.81 33.00
CA PRO A 12 33.06 -13.99 31.80
C PRO A 12 32.91 -15.39 31.16
N PHE A 13 32.25 -16.34 31.84
CA PHE A 13 31.99 -17.68 31.31
C PHE A 13 30.67 -17.75 30.51
N ILE A 14 29.78 -16.76 30.67
CA ILE A 14 28.51 -16.68 29.93
C ILE A 14 28.70 -15.72 28.76
N HIS A 15 28.51 -16.22 27.55
CA HIS A 15 28.64 -15.49 26.30
C HIS A 15 27.27 -15.22 25.70
N GLY A 16 27.15 -14.11 24.96
CA GLY A 16 25.96 -13.81 24.17
C GLY A 16 25.85 -14.70 22.92
N ASN A 17 24.91 -14.37 22.04
CA ASN A 17 24.76 -15.06 20.75
C ASN A 17 25.32 -14.21 19.61
N LEU A 18 25.92 -14.88 18.62
CA LEU A 18 26.24 -14.27 17.34
C LEU A 18 25.01 -14.25 16.44
N PHE A 19 24.65 -13.08 15.91
CA PHE A 19 23.59 -12.94 14.92
C PHE A 19 24.21 -12.73 13.53
N LEU A 20 23.75 -13.50 12.55
CA LEU A 20 24.15 -13.35 11.15
C LEU A 20 23.08 -12.49 10.47
N VAL A 21 23.46 -11.29 10.05
CA VAL A 21 22.63 -10.44 9.20
C VAL A 21 23.16 -10.58 7.78
N LEU A 22 22.42 -11.28 6.94
CA LEU A 22 22.81 -11.56 5.56
C LEU A 22 22.15 -10.55 4.63
N THR A 23 22.95 -9.77 3.92
CA THR A 23 22.49 -8.97 2.79
C THR A 23 22.68 -9.80 1.52
N ILE A 24 21.58 -10.27 0.95
CA ILE A 24 21.60 -11.03 -0.30
C ILE A 24 21.57 -10.03 -1.45
N GLN A 25 22.64 -10.00 -2.24
CA GLN A 25 22.66 -9.26 -3.50
C GLN A 25 22.18 -10.16 -4.63
N PHE A 26 21.11 -9.74 -5.30
CA PHE A 26 20.66 -10.37 -6.52
C PHE A 26 21.46 -9.82 -7.71
N PRO A 27 21.67 -10.61 -8.76
CA PRO A 27 22.26 -10.11 -9.99
C PRO A 27 21.30 -9.12 -10.67
N ASP A 28 21.85 -8.10 -11.32
CA ASP A 28 21.05 -7.09 -12.04
C ASP A 28 20.28 -7.68 -13.23
N THR A 29 20.84 -8.72 -13.85
CA THR A 29 20.23 -9.39 -15.01
C THR A 29 20.48 -10.89 -14.99
N LEU A 30 19.61 -11.65 -15.67
CA LEU A 30 19.74 -13.10 -15.85
C LEU A 30 19.51 -13.45 -17.32
N ALA A 31 20.38 -14.28 -17.90
CA ALA A 31 20.19 -14.82 -19.25
C ALA A 31 18.95 -15.73 -19.29
N ALA A 32 18.26 -15.79 -20.44
CA ALA A 32 17.01 -16.54 -20.60
C ALA A 32 17.18 -18.03 -20.26
N ASP A 33 18.28 -18.65 -20.71
CA ASP A 33 18.59 -20.06 -20.42
C ASP A 33 18.75 -20.32 -18.93
N THR A 34 19.42 -19.40 -18.22
CA THR A 34 19.60 -19.46 -16.76
C THR A 34 18.26 -19.32 -16.04
N GLN A 35 17.38 -18.43 -16.50
CA GLN A 35 16.04 -18.29 -15.93
C GLN A 35 15.23 -19.58 -16.07
N ALA A 36 15.30 -20.23 -17.25
CA ALA A 36 14.61 -21.49 -17.50
C ALA A 36 15.14 -22.61 -16.58
N ALA A 37 16.46 -22.72 -16.44
CA ALA A 37 17.08 -23.70 -15.55
C ALA A 37 16.68 -23.48 -14.07
N ILE A 38 16.72 -22.22 -13.60
CA ILE A 38 16.35 -21.87 -12.23
C ILE A 38 14.87 -22.18 -11.95
N ARG A 39 13.95 -21.93 -12.90
CA ARG A 39 12.52 -22.25 -12.74
C ARG A 39 12.26 -23.74 -12.50
N GLY A 40 13.08 -24.63 -13.06
CA GLY A 40 12.96 -26.07 -12.82
C GLY A 40 13.47 -26.53 -11.45
N LEU A 41 14.32 -25.73 -10.81
CA LEU A 41 14.94 -26.02 -9.52
C LEU A 41 14.21 -25.36 -8.35
N LEU A 42 13.56 -24.22 -8.58
CA LEU A 42 12.80 -23.52 -7.58
C LEU A 42 11.43 -24.17 -7.35
N PRO A 43 10.88 -24.11 -6.13
CA PRO A 43 9.52 -24.53 -5.86
C PRO A 43 8.50 -23.74 -6.71
N PRO A 44 7.28 -24.27 -6.89
CA PRO A 44 6.23 -23.59 -7.66
C PRO A 44 5.99 -22.16 -7.15
N PRO A 45 5.57 -21.23 -8.04
CA PRO A 45 5.30 -19.85 -7.65
C PRO A 45 4.28 -19.81 -6.50
N LEU A 46 4.67 -19.20 -5.38
CA LEU A 46 3.80 -19.03 -4.21
C LEU A 46 2.67 -18.03 -4.47
N ASN A 47 2.94 -17.02 -5.30
CA ASN A 47 1.97 -16.00 -5.68
C ASN A 47 1.19 -16.44 -6.92
N LYS A 48 0.35 -17.47 -6.78
CA LYS A 48 -0.72 -17.67 -7.75
C LYS A 48 -1.89 -16.77 -7.36
N PRO A 49 -2.46 -15.99 -8.30
CA PRO A 49 -3.75 -15.37 -8.07
C PRO A 49 -4.70 -16.45 -7.54
N PRO A 50 -5.43 -16.18 -6.44
CA PRO A 50 -6.32 -17.18 -5.84
C PRO A 50 -7.45 -17.58 -6.78
N CYS A 51 -7.73 -16.74 -7.77
CA CYS A 51 -8.73 -16.95 -8.79
C CYS A 51 -8.22 -16.57 -10.18
N GLY A 52 -8.67 -17.30 -11.20
CA GLY A 52 -8.49 -17.00 -12.61
C GLY A 52 -9.54 -16.02 -13.13
N PRO A 53 -9.34 -15.46 -14.33
CA PRO A 53 -10.32 -14.57 -14.97
C PRO A 53 -11.65 -15.26 -15.30
N ASP A 54 -11.68 -16.60 -15.35
CA ASP A 54 -12.87 -17.40 -15.66
C ASP A 54 -13.58 -17.92 -14.39
N ASP A 55 -13.12 -17.58 -13.19
CA ASP A 55 -13.72 -18.07 -11.94
C ASP A 55 -15.04 -17.35 -11.62
N GLU A 56 -16.02 -18.13 -11.14
CA GLU A 56 -17.34 -17.63 -10.78
C GLU A 56 -17.24 -16.61 -9.63
N GLY A 57 -17.72 -15.38 -9.87
CA GLY A 57 -17.63 -14.27 -8.91
C GLY A 57 -16.39 -13.38 -9.07
N VAL A 58 -15.60 -13.55 -10.14
CA VAL A 58 -14.51 -12.64 -10.51
C VAL A 58 -14.96 -11.67 -11.59
N GLU A 59 -14.82 -10.36 -11.33
CA GLU A 59 -14.98 -9.33 -12.35
C GLU A 59 -13.61 -8.90 -12.88
N VAL A 60 -13.47 -8.91 -14.20
CA VAL A 60 -12.24 -8.48 -14.88
C VAL A 60 -12.36 -7.01 -15.23
N HIS A 61 -11.46 -6.18 -14.68
CA HIS A 61 -11.35 -4.78 -15.04
C HIS A 61 -10.11 -4.53 -15.89
N GLU A 62 -10.32 -3.93 -17.06
CA GLU A 62 -9.24 -3.46 -17.93
C GLU A 62 -8.88 -2.02 -17.56
N VAL A 63 -7.59 -1.75 -17.41
CA VAL A 63 -7.07 -0.39 -17.21
C VAL A 63 -6.56 0.15 -18.53
N THR A 64 -6.85 1.43 -18.80
CA THR A 64 -6.31 2.14 -19.95
C THR A 64 -5.54 3.36 -19.47
N ASP A 65 -4.45 3.69 -20.14
CA ASP A 65 -3.67 4.89 -19.84
C ASP A 65 -4.46 6.12 -20.29
N ILE A 66 -4.81 6.98 -19.32
CA ILE A 66 -5.59 8.20 -19.56
C ILE A 66 -4.82 9.39 -18.99
N ASP A 67 -4.72 10.46 -19.79
CA ASP A 67 -4.21 11.76 -19.33
C ASP A 67 -5.21 12.40 -18.34
N PRO A 68 -4.81 12.69 -17.08
CA PRO A 68 -5.71 13.22 -16.05
C PRO A 68 -6.33 14.56 -16.44
N ILE A 69 -5.63 15.39 -17.22
CA ILE A 69 -6.13 16.70 -17.66
C ILE A 69 -7.23 16.51 -18.72
N GLN A 70 -7.03 15.60 -19.66
CA GLN A 70 -8.04 15.25 -20.67
C GLN A 70 -9.27 14.62 -20.03
N SER A 71 -9.09 13.69 -19.10
CA SER A 71 -10.20 13.08 -18.34
C SER A 71 -11.01 14.12 -17.55
N PHE A 72 -10.35 15.09 -16.95
CA PHE A 72 -11.02 16.14 -16.21
C PHE A 72 -11.84 17.05 -17.15
N ASN A 73 -11.27 17.44 -18.28
CA ASN A 73 -11.94 18.31 -19.24
C ASN A 73 -13.11 17.64 -19.95
N SER A 74 -13.03 16.34 -20.28
CA SER A 74 -14.15 15.59 -20.86
C SER A 74 -15.31 15.43 -19.87
N ASN A 75 -15.01 15.28 -18.59
CA ASN A 75 -16.04 15.13 -17.55
C ASN A 75 -16.76 16.44 -17.20
N LYS A 76 -16.17 17.62 -17.48
CA LYS A 76 -16.85 18.93 -17.26
C LYS A 76 -18.13 19.09 -18.07
N VAL A 77 -18.15 18.56 -19.30
CA VAL A 77 -19.34 18.63 -20.17
C VAL A 77 -20.50 17.83 -19.59
N ASN A 78 -20.20 16.71 -18.91
CA ASN A 78 -21.19 15.86 -18.26
C ASN A 78 -21.68 16.45 -16.92
N MET A 79 -20.86 17.24 -16.23
CA MET A 79 -21.26 17.94 -15.01
C MET A 79 -22.25 19.09 -15.25
N GLN A 80 -22.34 19.64 -16.47
CA GLN A 80 -23.29 20.72 -16.79
C GLN A 80 -24.70 20.21 -17.13
N ALA A 81 -24.88 18.90 -17.35
CA ALA A 81 -26.19 18.30 -17.66
C ALA A 81 -26.93 17.78 -16.41
N GLY A 82 -26.25 17.71 -15.26
CA GLY A 82 -26.85 17.35 -13.96
C GLY A 82 -27.20 18.60 -13.16
N GLY A 83 -28.20 19.35 -13.61
CA GLY A 83 -28.75 20.47 -12.86
C GLY A 83 -29.29 20.02 -11.51
N GLU A 84 -28.93 20.80 -10.48
CA GLU A 84 -29.73 21.09 -9.29
C GLU A 84 -30.22 19.89 -8.46
N ALA A 85 -29.34 19.31 -7.63
CA ALA A 85 -29.75 18.42 -6.52
C ALA A 85 -29.40 18.97 -5.12
N TYR A 86 -28.77 20.15 -5.04
CA TYR A 86 -28.32 20.75 -3.77
C TYR A 86 -28.49 22.29 -3.71
N ASP A 87 -29.42 22.87 -4.47
CA ASP A 87 -29.70 24.31 -4.41
C ASP A 87 -31.16 24.61 -3.99
N ASP A 88 -31.65 23.85 -3.01
CA ASP A 88 -32.95 24.12 -2.37
C ASP A 88 -32.90 23.72 -0.88
N ASP A 89 -32.21 24.54 -0.07
CA ASP A 89 -32.57 24.69 1.36
C ASP A 89 -32.15 26.07 1.92
N GLU A 90 -33.11 27.00 1.78
CA GLU A 90 -33.52 28.04 2.74
C GLU A 90 -32.52 29.09 3.27
N GLU A 91 -32.54 30.22 2.55
CA GLU A 91 -32.82 31.55 3.09
C GLU A 91 -33.45 31.57 4.51
N GLY A 92 -32.70 31.95 5.57
CA GLY A 92 -33.36 32.27 6.85
C GLY A 92 -32.55 32.33 8.15
N GLY A 93 -31.64 33.30 8.29
CA GLY A 93 -31.48 34.02 9.55
C GLY A 93 -30.53 33.47 10.63
N GLY A 94 -29.88 34.41 11.33
CA GLY A 94 -29.69 34.29 12.78
C GLY A 94 -28.36 33.73 13.29
N ARG A 95 -27.40 34.64 13.49
CA ARG A 95 -26.60 34.79 14.71
C ARG A 95 -26.79 33.71 15.81
N GLY A 96 -25.71 33.01 16.14
CA GLY A 96 -25.35 32.62 17.51
C GLY A 96 -26.28 31.64 18.23
N GLY A 97 -25.92 30.35 18.20
CA GLY A 97 -26.47 29.31 19.09
C GLY A 97 -25.46 28.93 20.20
N PRO A 98 -25.87 28.83 21.48
CA PRO A 98 -24.98 28.59 22.62
C PRO A 98 -24.70 27.10 22.80
N GLY A 99 -23.44 26.68 22.71
CA GLY A 99 -23.06 25.30 23.12
C GLY A 99 -21.82 24.68 22.50
N GLY A 100 -21.16 25.32 21.53
CA GLY A 100 -19.93 24.78 20.95
C GLY A 100 -18.72 24.96 21.89
N GLN A 101 -18.48 23.99 22.78
CA GLN A 101 -17.26 23.92 23.57
C GLN A 101 -16.04 23.77 22.66
N GLN A 102 -15.23 24.83 22.58
CA GLN A 102 -13.96 24.82 21.88
C GLN A 102 -12.90 24.22 22.80
N VAL A 103 -12.38 23.05 22.43
CA VAL A 103 -11.22 22.45 23.10
C VAL A 103 -9.93 23.06 22.53
N GLN A 104 -9.10 23.65 23.39
CA GLN A 104 -7.73 24.06 23.05
C GLN A 104 -6.73 23.00 23.53
N CYS A 105 -5.94 22.44 22.62
CA CYS A 105 -4.80 21.60 22.95
C CYS A 105 -3.56 22.48 23.17
N GLN A 106 -2.94 22.37 24.36
CA GLN A 106 -1.67 22.99 24.69
C GLN A 106 -0.53 22.03 24.30
N GLN A 107 0.38 22.45 23.42
CA GLN A 107 1.63 21.72 23.15
C GLN A 107 2.72 22.18 24.13
N GLN A 108 3.49 21.21 24.64
CA GLN A 108 4.69 21.42 25.45
C GLN A 108 5.92 21.63 24.56
#